data_AF-A0A662MHM8-F1
#
_entry.id   AF-A0A662MHM8-F1
#
_cell.length_a   1.000
_cell.length_b   1.000
_cell.length_c   1.000
_cell.angle_alpha   90.00
_cell.angle_beta   90.00
_cell.angle_gamma   90.00
#
_symmetry.space_group_name_H-M   'P 1'
#
loop_
_entity.id
_entity.type
_entity.pdbx_description
1 polymer ?
#
loop_
_entity_poly.entity_id
_entity_poly.type
_entity_poly.pdbx_seq_one_letter_code
_entity_poly.pdbx_strand_id
1 'polypeptide(L)'
;IKSAARKMLKHNIHRLPVVDSLGNLIGIVTDRDLIRYIVVKKIEDPVINYMKGPCIPIYFETPANVLMEIIRVSRMYAFPVIDENANLVGIITDRDLLSEAEIRDIIIDVQEIESEDEYSWEGIRNILPYYYIREELTIPKKPIKDFMVKNVRTIYQKAPVWEAADQMIKYDIDQLPVIDHHNKLVGMITIHDILAAILKH
;
A
#
# COMPACT_ATOMS: atom_id res chain seq x y z
N ILE A 1 -1.03 23.83 6.73
CA ILE A 1 -1.81 22.56 6.77
C ILE A 1 -2.81 22.47 5.61
N LYS A 2 -3.88 23.29 5.53
CA LYS A 2 -4.88 23.20 4.44
C LYS A 2 -4.29 23.23 3.01
N SER A 3 -3.30 24.09 2.77
CA SER A 3 -2.59 24.13 1.46
C SER A 3 -1.90 22.81 1.11
N ALA A 4 -1.23 22.17 2.09
CA ALA A 4 -0.58 20.88 1.93
C ALA A 4 -1.61 19.77 1.66
N ALA A 5 -2.67 19.68 2.49
CA ALA A 5 -3.76 18.71 2.30
C ALA A 5 -4.40 18.84 0.90
N ARG A 6 -4.63 20.07 0.43
CA ARG A 6 -5.19 20.33 -0.91
C ARG A 6 -4.26 19.83 -2.01
N LYS A 7 -2.95 20.04 -1.90
CA LYS A 7 -1.96 19.54 -2.88
C LYS A 7 -1.90 18.01 -2.88
N MET A 8 -1.85 17.40 -1.71
CA MET A 8 -1.84 15.94 -1.54
C MET A 8 -3.06 15.30 -2.21
N LEU A 9 -4.27 15.78 -1.86
CA LEU A 9 -5.52 15.27 -2.43
C LEU A 9 -5.65 15.52 -3.93
N LYS A 10 -5.25 16.70 -4.41
CA LYS A 10 -5.37 17.05 -5.84
C LYS A 10 -4.48 16.18 -6.72
N HIS A 11 -3.28 15.87 -6.24
CA HIS A 11 -2.28 15.14 -7.02
C HIS A 11 -2.21 13.65 -6.67
N ASN A 12 -3.07 13.17 -5.76
CA ASN A 12 -3.05 11.81 -5.24
C ASN A 12 -1.65 11.38 -4.76
N ILE A 13 -1.04 12.23 -3.93
CA ILE A 13 0.29 12.02 -3.36
C ILE A 13 0.22 12.09 -1.83
N HIS A 14 1.04 11.28 -1.16
CA HIS A 14 1.05 11.13 0.30
C HIS A 14 2.13 11.95 1.02
N ARG A 15 2.98 12.62 0.24
CA ARG A 15 4.16 13.34 0.75
C ARG A 15 4.48 14.53 -0.13
N LEU A 16 4.89 15.60 0.52
CA LEU A 16 5.29 16.84 -0.13
C LEU A 16 6.69 17.24 0.36
N PRO A 17 7.66 17.44 -0.54
CA PRO A 17 8.90 18.11 -0.17
C PRO A 17 8.60 19.56 0.25
N VAL A 18 9.26 20.02 1.29
CA VAL A 18 9.18 21.40 1.77
C VAL A 18 10.48 22.08 1.40
N VAL A 19 10.39 23.20 0.67
CA VAL A 19 11.54 23.99 0.21
C VAL A 19 11.53 25.38 0.83
N ASP A 20 12.70 25.98 0.98
CA ASP A 20 12.84 27.39 1.37
C ASP A 20 12.54 28.33 0.18
N SER A 21 12.71 29.66 0.38
CA SER A 21 12.48 30.66 -0.67
C SER A 21 13.48 30.61 -1.83
N LEU A 22 14.62 29.94 -1.64
CA LEU A 22 15.66 29.75 -2.66
C LEU A 22 15.48 28.43 -3.43
N GLY A 23 14.53 27.59 -3.01
CA GLY A 23 14.24 26.29 -3.60
C GLY A 23 15.04 25.14 -3.00
N ASN A 24 15.78 25.35 -1.91
CA ASN A 24 16.51 24.28 -1.24
C ASN A 24 15.54 23.40 -0.45
N LEU A 25 15.71 22.08 -0.52
CA LEU A 25 14.92 21.12 0.26
C LEU A 25 15.27 21.22 1.75
N ILE A 26 14.28 21.54 2.58
CA ILE A 26 14.43 21.66 4.05
C ILE A 26 13.67 20.59 4.83
N GLY A 27 12.85 19.76 4.17
CA GLY A 27 12.16 18.65 4.82
C GLY A 27 11.07 18.02 3.98
N ILE A 28 10.26 17.18 4.62
CA ILE A 28 9.12 16.50 4.03
C ILE A 28 7.93 16.60 4.97
N VAL A 29 6.73 16.78 4.42
CA VAL A 29 5.47 16.65 5.15
C VAL A 29 4.67 15.50 4.55
N THR A 30 4.12 14.65 5.40
CA THR A 30 3.36 13.47 5.01
C THR A 30 1.90 13.60 5.42
N ASP A 31 1.02 12.75 4.88
CA ASP A 31 -0.38 12.70 5.30
C ASP A 31 -0.49 12.44 6.82
N ARG A 32 0.41 11.61 7.38
CA ARG A 32 0.49 11.30 8.81
C ARG A 32 0.75 12.54 9.68
N ASP A 33 1.54 13.49 9.18
CA ASP A 33 1.74 14.78 9.86
C ASP A 33 0.48 15.64 9.85
N LEU A 34 -0.29 15.58 8.77
CA LEU A 34 -1.50 16.38 8.61
C LEU A 34 -2.68 15.82 9.42
N ILE A 35 -2.83 14.50 9.56
CA ILE A 35 -3.94 13.92 10.34
C ILE A 35 -3.86 14.22 11.84
N ARG A 36 -2.67 14.58 12.37
CA ARG A 36 -2.56 15.09 13.75
C ARG A 36 -3.43 16.33 13.98
N TYR A 37 -3.62 17.17 12.96
CA TYR A 37 -4.54 18.31 13.02
C TYR A 37 -5.98 17.88 13.28
N ILE A 38 -6.43 16.78 12.66
CA ILE A 38 -7.79 16.23 12.82
C ILE A 38 -8.02 15.81 14.27
N VAL A 39 -7.05 15.13 14.88
CA VAL A 39 -7.12 14.69 16.29
C VAL A 39 -7.19 15.89 17.23
N VAL A 40 -6.28 16.87 17.06
CA VAL A 40 -6.22 18.07 17.90
C VAL A 40 -7.48 18.92 17.78
N LYS A 41 -8.05 19.03 16.58
CA LYS A 41 -9.28 19.80 16.34
C LYS A 41 -10.56 19.04 16.69
N LYS A 42 -10.48 17.76 17.03
CA LYS A 42 -11.64 16.89 17.32
C LYS A 42 -12.73 17.04 16.25
N ILE A 43 -12.35 16.81 14.99
CA ILE A 43 -13.31 16.88 13.87
C ILE A 43 -14.34 15.75 14.00
N GLU A 44 -15.58 16.11 14.33
CA GLU A 44 -16.70 15.20 14.64
C GLU A 44 -17.46 14.69 13.40
N ASP A 45 -17.10 15.13 12.19
CA ASP A 45 -17.74 14.63 10.98
C ASP A 45 -17.65 13.09 10.92
N PRO A 46 -18.71 12.38 10.49
CA PRO A 46 -18.70 10.93 10.48
C PRO A 46 -17.80 10.37 9.38
N VAL A 47 -17.10 9.27 9.66
CA VAL A 47 -16.17 8.58 8.74
C VAL A 47 -16.79 8.29 7.38
N ILE A 48 -18.07 7.88 7.33
CA ILE A 48 -18.79 7.56 6.09
C ILE A 48 -18.78 8.69 5.07
N ASN A 49 -18.67 9.95 5.50
CA ASN A 49 -18.62 11.12 4.60
C ASN A 49 -17.32 11.22 3.79
N TYR A 50 -16.31 10.43 4.16
CA TYR A 50 -14.97 10.48 3.59
C TYR A 50 -14.57 9.17 2.89
N MET A 51 -15.38 8.11 2.96
CA MET A 51 -15.14 6.85 2.27
C MET A 51 -15.27 7.02 0.74
N LYS A 52 -14.17 7.33 0.05
CA LYS A 52 -14.18 7.58 -1.40
C LYS A 52 -13.64 6.41 -2.22
N GLY A 53 -12.73 5.63 -1.67
CA GLY A 53 -12.10 4.51 -2.36
C GLY A 53 -12.99 3.26 -2.43
N PRO A 54 -12.78 2.38 -3.43
CA PRO A 54 -13.41 1.07 -3.44
C PRO A 54 -12.95 0.23 -2.23
N CYS A 55 -13.83 -0.64 -1.74
CA CYS A 55 -13.48 -1.66 -0.76
C CYS A 55 -13.55 -3.02 -1.46
N ILE A 56 -12.40 -3.65 -1.66
CA ILE A 56 -12.31 -4.98 -2.29
C ILE A 56 -12.07 -6.01 -1.18
N PRO A 57 -13.12 -6.70 -0.70
CA PRO A 57 -12.93 -7.79 0.24
C PRO A 57 -12.39 -9.04 -0.47
N ILE A 58 -11.58 -9.82 0.25
CA ILE A 58 -11.01 -11.08 -0.25
C ILE A 58 -11.42 -12.23 0.65
N TYR A 59 -11.76 -13.36 0.06
CA TYR A 59 -12.07 -14.58 0.80
C TYR A 59 -10.82 -15.16 1.47
N PHE A 60 -10.90 -15.58 2.73
CA PHE A 60 -9.75 -16.03 3.52
C PHE A 60 -9.01 -17.25 2.96
N GLU A 61 -9.69 -18.11 2.17
CA GLU A 61 -9.06 -19.25 1.49
C GLU A 61 -8.52 -18.90 0.09
N THR A 62 -8.67 -17.66 -0.38
CA THR A 62 -8.11 -17.24 -1.68
C THR A 62 -6.59 -17.48 -1.68
N PRO A 63 -6.03 -18.13 -2.72
CA PRO A 63 -4.59 -18.33 -2.81
C PRO A 63 -3.82 -17.00 -2.93
N ALA A 64 -2.70 -16.87 -2.23
CA ALA A 64 -1.88 -15.65 -2.21
C ALA A 64 -1.41 -15.18 -3.60
N ASN A 65 -1.11 -16.08 -4.53
CA ASN A 65 -0.76 -15.72 -5.90
C ASN A 65 -1.92 -15.02 -6.66
N VAL A 66 -3.18 -15.27 -6.28
CA VAL A 66 -4.34 -14.56 -6.82
C VAL A 66 -4.42 -13.14 -6.24
N LEU A 67 -4.08 -12.96 -4.96
CA LEU A 67 -4.02 -11.62 -4.36
C LEU A 67 -3.03 -10.71 -5.09
N MET A 68 -1.88 -11.24 -5.54
CA MET A 68 -0.92 -10.47 -6.35
C MET A 68 -1.50 -9.97 -7.66
N GLU A 69 -2.28 -10.82 -8.33
CA GLU A 69 -3.00 -10.45 -9.55
C GLU A 69 -3.99 -9.32 -9.26
N ILE A 70 -4.74 -9.44 -8.16
CA ILE A 70 -5.70 -8.43 -7.72
C ILE A 70 -4.99 -7.12 -7.39
N ILE A 71 -3.85 -7.14 -6.68
CA ILE A 71 -3.03 -5.95 -6.41
C ILE A 71 -2.60 -5.29 -7.72
N ARG A 72 -2.07 -6.07 -8.67
CA ARG A 72 -1.59 -5.55 -9.96
C ARG A 72 -2.68 -4.85 -10.76
N VAL A 73 -3.88 -5.44 -10.81
CA VAL A 73 -5.01 -4.93 -11.60
C VAL A 73 -5.73 -3.79 -10.88
N SER A 74 -6.03 -3.95 -9.59
CA SER A 74 -6.79 -2.97 -8.80
C SER A 74 -5.96 -1.76 -8.37
N ARG A 75 -4.62 -1.89 -8.33
CA ARG A 75 -3.69 -0.91 -7.74
C ARG A 75 -4.01 -0.60 -6.27
N MET A 76 -4.66 -1.53 -5.58
CA MET A 76 -4.89 -1.47 -4.15
C MET A 76 -3.88 -2.35 -3.42
N TYR A 77 -3.50 -1.91 -2.21
CA TYR A 77 -2.45 -2.55 -1.42
C TYR A 77 -2.95 -3.06 -0.07
N ALA A 78 -4.26 -2.96 0.18
CA ALA A 78 -4.88 -3.36 1.43
C ALA A 78 -6.28 -3.89 1.18
N PHE A 79 -6.57 -5.05 1.78
CA PHE A 79 -7.77 -5.82 1.49
C PHE A 79 -8.36 -6.36 2.79
N PRO A 80 -9.60 -5.98 3.14
CA PRO A 80 -10.34 -6.66 4.18
C PRO A 80 -10.54 -8.14 3.81
N VAL A 81 -10.31 -9.04 4.75
CA VAL A 81 -10.46 -10.49 4.54
C VAL A 81 -11.73 -10.97 5.21
N ILE A 82 -12.55 -11.72 4.45
CA ILE A 82 -13.85 -12.23 4.91
C ILE A 82 -13.90 -13.76 4.90
N ASP A 83 -14.69 -14.32 5.82
CA ASP A 83 -15.01 -15.75 5.90
C ASP A 83 -16.22 -16.15 5.03
N GLU A 84 -16.58 -17.43 5.06
CA GLU A 84 -17.72 -18.02 4.35
C GLU A 84 -19.08 -17.47 4.82
N ASN A 85 -19.13 -16.86 6.01
CA ASN A 85 -20.32 -16.26 6.61
C ASN A 85 -20.38 -14.74 6.36
N ALA A 86 -19.51 -14.22 5.49
CA ALA A 86 -19.33 -12.80 5.22
C ALA A 86 -19.05 -11.98 6.50
N ASN A 87 -18.26 -12.53 7.42
CA ASN A 87 -17.71 -11.80 8.55
C ASN A 87 -16.31 -11.32 8.21
N LEU A 88 -15.97 -10.12 8.68
CA LEU A 88 -14.60 -9.61 8.60
C LEU A 88 -13.72 -10.36 9.59
N VAL A 89 -12.73 -11.10 9.09
CA VAL A 89 -11.83 -11.95 9.88
C VAL A 89 -10.36 -11.54 9.81
N GLY A 90 -10.03 -10.62 8.91
CA GLY A 90 -8.64 -10.21 8.72
C GLY A 90 -8.49 -8.96 7.87
N ILE A 91 -7.26 -8.49 7.78
CA ILE A 91 -6.80 -7.55 6.76
C ILE A 91 -5.48 -8.08 6.22
N ILE A 92 -5.26 -7.95 4.92
CA ILE A 92 -4.00 -8.29 4.29
C ILE A 92 -3.53 -7.14 3.41
N THR A 93 -2.24 -6.86 3.47
CA THR A 93 -1.56 -5.88 2.64
C THR A 93 -0.49 -6.52 1.77
N ASP A 94 -0.01 -5.79 0.77
CA ASP A 94 1.15 -6.19 -0.03
C ASP A 94 2.39 -6.46 0.85
N ARG A 95 2.59 -5.68 1.92
CA ARG A 95 3.68 -5.87 2.88
C ARG A 95 3.62 -7.24 3.55
N ASP A 96 2.44 -7.67 3.98
CA ASP A 96 2.25 -8.97 4.67
C ASP A 96 2.54 -10.15 3.74
N LEU A 97 2.30 -9.95 2.44
CA LEU A 97 2.55 -10.96 1.44
C LEU A 97 4.03 -11.01 1.01
N LEU A 98 4.69 -9.85 0.94
CA LEU A 98 6.10 -9.73 0.58
C LEU A 98 7.03 -10.25 1.69
N SER A 99 6.65 -10.14 2.97
CA SER A 99 7.46 -10.69 4.06
C SER A 99 7.63 -12.20 4.01
N GLU A 100 6.76 -12.90 3.27
CA GLU A 100 6.72 -14.35 3.17
C GLU A 100 7.08 -14.86 1.77
N ALA A 101 7.52 -13.96 0.88
CA ALA A 101 7.90 -14.31 -0.48
C ALA A 101 9.30 -14.94 -0.53
N GLU A 102 9.44 -16.03 -1.28
CA GLU A 102 10.74 -16.64 -1.55
C GLU A 102 11.42 -15.92 -2.72
N ILE A 103 12.68 -15.52 -2.52
CA ILE A 103 13.55 -14.98 -3.57
C ILE A 103 14.22 -16.18 -4.28
N ARG A 104 14.06 -16.27 -5.60
CA ARG A 104 14.80 -17.24 -6.42
C ARG A 104 15.76 -16.51 -7.35
N ASP A 105 17.02 -16.94 -7.34
CA ASP A 105 18.04 -16.46 -8.29
C ASP A 105 17.83 -17.11 -9.66
N ILE A 106 17.55 -16.31 -10.68
CA ILE A 106 17.59 -16.74 -12.07
C ILE A 106 18.84 -16.18 -12.72
N ILE A 107 19.73 -17.07 -13.14
CA ILE A 107 20.88 -16.73 -13.98
C ILE A 107 20.37 -16.73 -15.43
N ILE A 108 20.36 -15.57 -16.08
CA ILE A 108 20.06 -15.46 -17.51
C ILE A 108 21.39 -15.47 -18.27
N ASP A 109 21.59 -16.49 -19.10
CA ASP A 109 22.74 -16.59 -20.00
C ASP A 109 22.47 -15.76 -21.27
N VAL A 110 23.39 -14.87 -21.63
CA VAL A 110 23.24 -14.00 -22.81
C VAL A 110 24.09 -14.59 -23.94
N GLN A 111 23.45 -14.90 -25.07
CA GLN A 111 24.09 -15.51 -26.24
C GLN A 111 25.33 -14.75 -26.71
N GLU A 112 26.36 -15.52 -27.08
CA GLU A 112 27.56 -15.06 -27.77
C GLU A 112 27.18 -14.29 -29.03
N ILE A 113 27.67 -13.05 -29.16
CA ILE A 113 27.74 -12.39 -30.47
C ILE A 113 28.96 -12.98 -31.15
N GLU A 114 28.77 -13.98 -32.02
CA GLU A 114 29.81 -14.39 -32.95
C GLU A 114 30.07 -13.24 -33.93
N SER A 115 31.23 -12.61 -33.83
CA SER A 115 31.75 -11.77 -34.90
C SER A 115 32.43 -12.68 -35.93
N GLU A 116 31.87 -12.78 -37.13
CA GLU A 116 32.58 -13.29 -38.31
C GLU A 116 33.70 -12.30 -38.68
N ASP A 117 34.86 -12.36 -38.02
CA ASP A 117 36.09 -11.75 -38.54
C ASP A 117 37.30 -12.53 -38.03
N GLU A 118 37.76 -13.44 -38.88
CA GLU A 118 39.00 -14.20 -38.76
C GLU A 118 40.19 -13.23 -39.02
N TYR A 119 41.21 -13.27 -38.15
CA TYR A 119 42.52 -12.59 -38.26
C TYR A 119 42.67 -11.15 -37.71
N SER A 120 42.72 -11.01 -36.38
CA SER A 120 43.69 -10.10 -35.73
C SER A 120 44.17 -10.68 -34.39
N TRP A 121 45.47 -11.02 -34.31
CA TRP A 121 46.09 -11.65 -33.14
C TRP A 121 46.44 -10.67 -32.00
N GLU A 122 45.67 -9.58 -31.84
CA GLU A 122 45.65 -8.77 -30.59
C GLU A 122 44.33 -8.96 -29.80
N GLY A 123 43.55 -9.99 -30.15
CA GLY A 123 42.15 -10.13 -29.76
C GLY A 123 41.84 -11.02 -28.56
N ILE A 124 42.53 -10.90 -27.42
CA ILE A 124 41.92 -11.36 -26.14
C ILE A 124 40.96 -10.26 -25.69
N ARG A 125 39.85 -10.10 -26.40
CA ARG A 125 38.68 -9.47 -25.80
C ARG A 125 38.14 -10.49 -24.80
N ASN A 126 38.32 -10.20 -23.52
CA ASN A 126 37.59 -10.88 -22.46
C ASN A 126 36.10 -10.83 -22.82
N ILE A 127 35.55 -11.93 -23.33
CA ILE A 127 34.12 -12.17 -23.34
C ILE A 127 33.79 -12.41 -21.87
N LEU A 128 33.52 -11.34 -21.14
CA LEU A 128 32.81 -11.43 -19.88
C LEU A 128 31.35 -11.68 -20.26
N PRO A 129 30.82 -12.90 -20.13
CA PRO A 129 29.38 -13.08 -20.22
C PRO A 129 28.77 -12.20 -19.13
N TYR A 130 27.98 -11.21 -19.56
CA TYR A 130 27.21 -10.38 -18.65
C TYR A 130 26.09 -11.25 -18.07
N TYR A 131 26.38 -11.97 -16.99
CA TYR A 131 25.33 -12.57 -16.18
C TYR A 131 24.67 -11.44 -15.38
N TYR A 132 23.38 -11.24 -15.59
CA TYR A 132 22.56 -10.49 -14.64
C TYR A 132 21.74 -11.50 -13.85
N ILE A 133 21.94 -11.53 -12.54
CA ILE A 133 21.11 -12.30 -11.62
C ILE A 133 19.77 -11.56 -11.53
N ARG A 134 18.69 -12.22 -11.94
CA ARG A 134 17.34 -11.71 -11.76
C ARG A 134 16.70 -12.48 -10.62
N GLU A 135 16.44 -11.79 -9.53
CA GLU A 135 15.62 -12.32 -8.44
C GLU A 135 14.16 -12.38 -8.92
N GLU A 136 13.61 -13.58 -9.08
CA GLU A 136 12.18 -13.76 -9.33
C GLU A 136 11.48 -14.06 -8.01
N LEU A 137 10.57 -13.17 -7.65
CA LEU A 137 9.80 -13.26 -6.42
C LEU A 137 8.65 -14.26 -6.65
N THR A 138 8.73 -15.44 -6.04
CA THR A 138 7.68 -16.45 -6.16
C THR A 138 6.72 -16.37 -4.98
N ILE A 139 5.44 -16.14 -5.29
CA ILE A 139 4.40 -15.99 -4.27
C ILE A 139 3.75 -17.34 -4.03
N PRO A 140 3.66 -17.82 -2.78
CA PRO A 140 3.12 -19.13 -2.47
C PRO A 140 1.65 -19.26 -2.90
N LYS A 141 1.24 -20.48 -3.27
CA LYS A 141 -0.17 -20.81 -3.55
C LYS A 141 -0.96 -21.21 -2.30
N LYS A 142 -0.52 -20.73 -1.13
CA LYS A 142 -1.17 -21.00 0.15
C LYS A 142 -2.35 -20.01 0.37
N PRO A 143 -3.35 -20.38 1.18
CA PRO A 143 -4.46 -19.51 1.56
C PRO A 143 -4.03 -18.19 2.23
N ILE A 144 -4.74 -17.09 1.95
CA ILE A 144 -4.52 -15.78 2.57
C ILE A 144 -4.62 -15.80 4.10
N LYS A 145 -5.44 -16.67 4.69
CA LYS A 145 -5.58 -16.81 6.15
C LYS A 145 -4.27 -17.11 6.89
N ASP A 146 -3.27 -17.63 6.18
CA ASP A 146 -1.94 -17.93 6.72
C ASP A 146 -1.04 -16.69 6.76
N PHE A 147 -1.37 -15.65 5.99
CA PHE A 147 -0.60 -14.41 5.83
C PHE A 147 -1.30 -13.18 6.43
N MET A 148 -2.63 -13.21 6.57
CA MET A 148 -3.41 -12.06 7.01
C MET A 148 -3.21 -11.71 8.49
N VAL A 149 -3.41 -10.43 8.81
CA VAL A 149 -3.54 -9.96 10.19
C VAL A 149 -4.96 -10.25 10.69
N LYS A 150 -5.09 -11.15 11.67
CA LYS A 150 -6.39 -11.64 12.19
C LYS A 150 -7.10 -10.65 13.14
N ASN A 151 -6.34 -9.85 13.89
CA ASN A 151 -6.89 -8.88 14.84
C ASN A 151 -7.02 -7.50 14.20
N VAL A 152 -8.03 -7.37 13.35
CA VAL A 152 -8.26 -6.15 12.57
C VAL A 152 -8.81 -5.05 13.45
N ARG A 153 -8.20 -3.86 13.37
CA ARG A 153 -8.81 -2.66 13.93
C ARG A 153 -9.84 -2.13 12.95
N THR A 154 -11.06 -2.00 13.43
CA THR A 154 -12.20 -1.49 12.65
C THR A 154 -12.68 -0.19 13.22
N ILE A 155 -13.40 0.58 12.41
CA ILE A 155 -14.11 1.78 12.85
C ILE A 155 -15.57 1.75 12.43
N TYR A 156 -16.45 2.24 13.29
CA TYR A 156 -17.87 2.35 12.96
C TYR A 156 -18.09 3.47 11.94
N GLN A 157 -18.95 3.25 10.94
CA GLN A 157 -19.19 4.21 9.85
C GLN A 157 -19.65 5.60 10.32
N LYS A 158 -20.33 5.71 11.47
CA LYS A 158 -20.75 7.00 12.05
C LYS A 158 -19.82 7.51 13.16
N ALA A 159 -18.72 6.80 13.45
CA ALA A 159 -17.70 7.31 14.36
C ALA A 159 -17.08 8.59 13.78
N PRO A 160 -16.59 9.51 14.63
CA PRO A 160 -15.99 10.74 14.18
C PRO A 160 -14.62 10.50 13.54
N VAL A 161 -14.28 11.32 12.55
CA VAL A 161 -13.02 11.18 11.79
C VAL A 161 -11.78 11.36 12.68
N TRP A 162 -11.87 12.14 13.77
CA TRP A 162 -10.76 12.24 14.72
C TRP A 162 -10.41 10.91 15.39
N GLU A 163 -11.39 10.04 15.62
CA GLU A 163 -11.16 8.71 16.20
C GLU A 163 -10.43 7.81 15.20
N ALA A 164 -10.80 7.88 13.92
CA ALA A 164 -10.08 7.20 12.84
C ALA A 164 -8.61 7.63 12.79
N ALA A 165 -8.38 8.94 12.79
CA ALA A 165 -7.04 9.54 12.77
C ALA A 165 -6.21 9.12 14.00
N ASP A 166 -6.83 9.11 15.19
CA ASP A 166 -6.16 8.69 16.42
C ASP A 166 -5.73 7.22 16.36
N GLN A 167 -6.60 6.33 15.89
CA GLN A 167 -6.24 4.92 15.69
C GLN A 167 -5.10 4.75 14.66
N MET A 168 -5.16 5.45 13.53
CA MET A 168 -4.13 5.39 12.48
C MET A 168 -2.76 5.85 12.98
N ILE A 169 -2.72 6.90 13.82
CA ILE A 169 -1.49 7.38 14.45
C ILE A 169 -1.01 6.38 15.51
N LYS A 170 -1.89 6.01 16.45
CA LYS A 170 -1.54 5.20 17.63
C LYS A 170 -1.03 3.82 17.26
N TYR A 171 -1.61 3.20 16.25
CA TYR A 171 -1.29 1.83 15.86
C TYR A 171 -0.42 1.74 14.61
N ASP A 172 0.04 2.89 14.10
CA ASP A 172 0.88 2.98 12.91
C ASP A 172 0.30 2.26 11.68
N ILE A 173 -0.99 2.48 11.42
CA ILE A 173 -1.72 1.90 10.30
C ILE A 173 -2.26 2.99 9.38
N ASP A 174 -2.33 2.70 8.09
CA ASP A 174 -2.74 3.68 7.07
C ASP A 174 -4.19 3.54 6.61
N GLN A 175 -4.84 2.42 6.95
CA GLN A 175 -6.25 2.18 6.65
C GLN A 175 -6.97 1.42 7.77
N LEU A 176 -8.29 1.58 7.80
CA LEU A 176 -9.20 0.89 8.70
C LEU A 176 -10.38 0.35 7.89
N PRO A 177 -10.76 -0.93 8.06
CA PRO A 177 -12.05 -1.41 7.62
C PRO A 177 -13.17 -0.71 8.40
N VAL A 178 -14.20 -0.30 7.68
CA VAL A 178 -15.36 0.39 8.22
C VAL A 178 -16.50 -0.60 8.35
N ILE A 179 -17.11 -0.64 9.54
CA ILE A 179 -18.20 -1.55 9.87
C ILE A 179 -19.49 -0.80 10.21
N ASP A 180 -20.62 -1.48 10.07
CA ASP A 180 -21.91 -1.02 10.57
C ASP A 180 -22.19 -1.52 12.01
N HIS A 181 -23.41 -1.29 12.48
CA HIS A 181 -23.88 -1.64 13.82
C HIS A 181 -24.10 -3.15 14.03
N HIS A 182 -24.10 -3.93 12.95
CA HIS A 182 -24.16 -5.39 12.96
C HIS A 182 -22.77 -6.02 12.81
N ASN A 183 -21.70 -5.23 12.94
CA ASN A 183 -20.31 -5.63 12.67
C ASN A 183 -20.09 -6.14 11.25
N LYS A 184 -20.91 -5.71 10.27
CA LYS A 184 -20.72 -6.04 8.87
C LYS A 184 -19.84 -5.00 8.20
N LEU A 185 -18.92 -5.47 7.36
CA LEU A 185 -18.03 -4.63 6.56
C LEU A 185 -18.86 -3.82 5.57
N VAL A 186 -18.77 -2.49 5.63
CA VAL A 186 -19.45 -1.56 4.71
C VAL A 186 -18.47 -0.80 3.83
N GLY A 187 -17.18 -0.80 4.18
CA GLY A 187 -16.14 -0.31 3.29
C GLY A 187 -14.80 -0.17 3.98
N MET A 188 -13.97 0.75 3.49
CA MET A 188 -12.64 1.02 4.03
C MET A 188 -12.39 2.52 4.03
N ILE A 189 -11.62 2.99 5.00
CA ILE A 189 -11.19 4.38 5.10
C ILE A 189 -9.67 4.43 5.21
N THR A 190 -9.03 5.29 4.43
CA THR A 190 -7.58 5.50 4.44
C THR A 190 -7.20 6.83 5.07
N ILE A 191 -5.93 6.99 5.45
CA ILE A 191 -5.37 8.28 5.86
C ILE A 191 -5.64 9.35 4.81
N HIS A 192 -5.48 9.00 3.52
CA HIS A 192 -5.65 9.93 2.42
C HIS A 192 -7.10 10.42 2.29
N ASP A 193 -8.07 9.53 2.53
CA ASP A 193 -9.50 9.88 2.53
C ASP A 193 -9.84 10.94 3.60
N ILE A 194 -9.36 10.73 4.83
CA ILE A 194 -9.67 11.60 5.96
C ILE A 194 -8.97 12.96 5.88
N LEU A 195 -7.93 13.12 5.05
CA LEU A 195 -7.35 14.45 4.77
C LEU A 195 -8.38 15.44 4.22
N ALA A 196 -9.40 14.96 3.50
CA ALA A 196 -10.45 15.81 2.97
C ALA A 196 -11.26 16.52 4.08
N ALA A 197 -11.26 15.99 5.32
CA ALA A 197 -11.88 16.65 6.47
C ALA A 197 -11.20 17.97 6.82
N ILE A 198 -9.87 18.06 6.64
CA ILE A 198 -9.08 19.28 6.88
C ILE A 198 -9.52 20.43 5.95
N LEU A 199 -10.05 20.13 4.77
CA LEU A 199 -10.48 21.17 3.84
C LEU A 199 -11.83 21.79 4.23
N LYS A 200 -12.64 21.10 5.04
CA LYS A 200 -13.93 21.59 5.53
C LYS A 200 -13.85 22.37 6.84
N HIS A 201 -12.75 22.23 7.61
CA HIS A 201 -12.57 22.78 8.97
C HIS A 201 -11.29 23.60 9.09
#